data_AF-A0A353FH91-F1
#
_entry.id   AF-A0A353FH91-F1
#
_cell.length_a   1.000
_cell.length_b   1.000
_cell.length_c   1.000
_cell.angle_alpha   90.00
_cell.angle_beta   90.00
_cell.angle_gamma   90.00
#
_symmetry.space_group_name_H-M   'P 1'
#
loop_
_entity.id
_entity.type
_entity.pdbx_description
1 polymer ?
#
loop_
_entity_poly.entity_id
_entity_poly.type
_entity_poly.pdbx_seq_one_letter_code
_entity_poly.pdbx_strand_id
1 'polypeptide(L)'
;MHLVNPDQLAAMTLDLSKVQPGTDLIERFPHLGNLNTLTHCHRKDRNELLWYILLMYDPKSPFKQIIADIKLRKKECAKAAGLKEGPALQRIFDFKDKVFMSILDEWLKSIHNRVWSMIVSNEQVFYEYQERLLTPVESDKGDKDAIQAADLKSKLMDTCDEIHKRLEGYYRELYGDKETAEKMIIEKRWTPESIGSR
;
A
#
# COMPACT_ATOMS: atom_id res chain seq x y z
N MET A 1 -3.68 18.08 -1.58
CA MET A 1 -2.38 18.34 -0.93
C MET A 1 -2.51 18.75 0.55
N HIS A 2 -3.70 18.76 1.16
CA HIS A 2 -3.92 19.25 2.53
C HIS A 2 -3.73 18.21 3.66
N LEU A 3 -3.20 17.01 3.38
CA LEU A 3 -3.13 15.94 4.39
C LEU A 3 -1.72 15.68 4.93
N VAL A 4 -0.68 16.30 4.39
CA VAL A 4 0.72 16.00 4.77
C VAL A 4 1.53 17.29 4.91
N ASN A 5 2.10 17.50 6.09
CA ASN A 5 3.02 18.61 6.36
C ASN A 5 4.43 18.25 5.81
N PRO A 6 5.16 19.20 5.17
CA PRO A 6 6.58 19.05 4.81
C PRO A 6 7.45 18.34 5.86
N ASP A 7 7.29 18.63 7.15
CA ASP A 7 8.11 18.01 8.20
C ASP A 7 7.94 16.48 8.27
N GLN A 8 6.77 15.97 7.89
CA GLN A 8 6.50 14.53 7.86
C GLN A 8 7.10 13.85 6.62
N LEU A 9 7.23 14.58 5.51
CA LEU A 9 7.91 14.10 4.30
C LEU A 9 9.43 14.05 4.48
N ALA A 10 9.98 14.88 5.39
CA ALA A 10 11.41 14.87 5.72
C ALA A 10 11.85 13.59 6.45
N ALA A 11 10.91 12.90 7.10
CA ALA A 11 11.19 11.66 7.81
C ALA A 11 11.29 10.43 6.90
N MET A 12 10.82 10.50 5.65
CA MET A 12 10.84 9.38 4.69
C MET A 12 12.27 8.92 4.36
N THR A 13 12.41 7.71 3.81
CA THR A 13 13.74 7.20 3.38
C THR A 13 14.40 8.17 2.40
N LEU A 14 13.58 8.80 1.56
CA LEU A 14 13.96 9.95 0.75
C LEU A 14 13.22 11.18 1.28
N ASP A 15 13.96 12.24 1.61
CA ASP A 15 13.40 13.50 2.09
C ASP A 15 12.65 14.21 0.95
N LEU A 16 11.35 13.92 0.83
CA LEU A 16 10.47 14.50 -0.18
C LEU A 16 10.02 15.92 0.17
N SER A 17 10.28 16.41 1.39
CA SER A 17 9.89 17.77 1.81
C SER A 17 10.62 18.85 1.03
N LYS A 18 11.82 18.53 0.55
CA LYS A 18 12.70 19.41 -0.23
C LYS A 18 12.50 19.27 -1.73
N VAL A 19 11.49 18.53 -2.18
CA VAL A 19 11.26 18.23 -3.58
C VAL A 19 10.04 18.98 -4.06
N GLN A 20 10.22 19.85 -5.06
CA GLN A 20 9.09 20.57 -5.64
C GLN A 20 8.20 19.60 -6.45
N PRO A 21 6.87 19.78 -6.43
CA PRO A 21 5.98 19.01 -7.28
C PRO A 21 6.39 19.11 -8.75
N GLY A 22 6.52 17.97 -9.44
CA GLY A 22 6.95 17.91 -10.84
C GLY A 22 8.47 17.79 -11.06
N THR A 23 9.29 17.84 -10.00
CA THR A 23 10.74 17.54 -10.10
C THR A 23 10.93 16.06 -10.46
N ASP A 24 11.85 15.76 -11.39
CA ASP A 24 12.26 14.36 -11.64
C ASP A 24 13.03 13.83 -10.43
N LEU A 25 12.48 12.81 -9.79
CA LEU A 25 13.05 12.20 -8.59
C LEU A 25 14.40 11.54 -8.85
N ILE A 26 14.66 11.06 -10.08
CA ILE A 26 15.96 10.45 -10.43
C ILE A 26 17.04 11.51 -10.48
N GLU A 27 16.74 12.71 -11.01
CA GLU A 27 17.68 13.84 -10.99
C GLU A 27 17.96 14.29 -9.56
N ARG A 28 16.93 14.33 -8.72
CA ARG A 28 17.07 14.76 -7.33
C ARG A 28 17.78 13.74 -6.43
N PHE A 29 17.55 12.46 -6.68
CA PHE A 29 18.11 11.35 -5.92
C PHE A 29 18.82 10.38 -6.87
N PRO A 30 20.09 10.65 -7.24
CA PRO A 30 20.80 9.86 -8.24
C PRO A 30 20.94 8.36 -7.91
N HIS A 31 20.89 8.00 -6.62
CA HIS A 31 20.92 6.60 -6.20
C HIS A 31 19.65 5.82 -6.59
N LEU A 32 18.55 6.49 -6.93
CA LEU A 32 17.39 5.87 -7.59
C LEU A 32 17.73 5.37 -9.00
N GLY A 33 18.78 5.91 -9.62
CA GLY A 33 19.34 5.40 -10.87
C GLY A 33 20.00 4.02 -10.74
N ASN A 34 20.18 3.50 -9.52
CA ASN A 34 20.63 2.11 -9.33
C ASN A 34 19.49 1.08 -9.50
N LEU A 35 18.24 1.55 -9.60
CA LEU A 35 17.08 0.70 -9.84
C LEU A 35 17.00 0.46 -11.35
N ASN A 36 17.49 -0.71 -11.79
CA ASN A 36 17.60 -1.09 -13.20
C ASN A 36 16.28 -0.94 -13.96
N THR A 37 15.15 -1.28 -13.33
CA THR A 37 13.86 -1.14 -13.98
C THR A 37 13.50 0.32 -14.20
N LEU A 38 13.84 1.23 -13.27
CA LEU A 38 13.58 2.67 -13.43
C LEU A 38 14.42 3.31 -14.53
N THR A 39 15.68 2.94 -14.64
CA THR A 39 16.59 3.50 -15.67
C THR A 39 16.18 3.10 -17.08
N HIS A 40 15.61 1.91 -17.26
CA HIS A 40 15.12 1.41 -18.55
C HIS A 40 13.62 1.65 -18.76
N CYS A 41 12.94 2.36 -17.85
CA CYS A 41 11.53 2.66 -17.94
C CYS A 41 11.27 3.83 -18.90
N HIS A 42 10.72 3.54 -20.08
CA HIS A 42 10.33 4.55 -21.08
C HIS A 42 8.90 5.08 -20.90
N ARG A 43 8.30 4.85 -19.73
CA ARG A 43 6.93 5.32 -19.45
C ARG A 43 6.90 6.84 -19.30
N LYS A 44 5.87 7.47 -19.86
CA LYS A 44 5.64 8.92 -19.72
C LYS A 44 5.31 9.31 -18.28
N ASP A 45 4.69 8.41 -17.53
CA ASP A 45 4.27 8.58 -16.13
C ASP A 45 5.30 8.00 -15.14
N ARG A 46 6.56 7.80 -15.55
CA ARG A 46 7.60 7.17 -14.71
C ARG A 46 7.81 7.92 -13.40
N ASN A 47 7.88 9.25 -13.45
CA ASN A 47 8.16 10.06 -12.27
C ASN A 47 6.99 10.00 -11.27
N GLU A 48 5.76 10.11 -11.78
CA GLU A 48 4.52 9.98 -11.03
C GLU A 48 4.40 8.58 -10.40
N LEU A 49 4.80 7.54 -11.12
CA LEU A 49 4.81 6.17 -10.60
C LEU A 49 5.80 6.02 -9.43
N LEU A 50 6.97 6.65 -9.53
CA LEU A 50 7.98 6.63 -8.49
C LEU A 50 7.51 7.41 -7.25
N TRP A 51 6.95 8.60 -7.44
CA TRP A 51 6.27 9.36 -6.38
C TRP A 51 5.22 8.51 -5.66
N TYR A 52 4.37 7.84 -6.43
CA TYR A 52 3.34 6.95 -5.88
C TYR A 52 3.95 5.83 -5.03
N ILE A 53 5.02 5.17 -5.50
CA ILE A 53 5.69 4.10 -4.76
C ILE A 53 6.27 4.61 -3.43
N LEU A 54 6.95 5.77 -3.45
CA LEU A 54 7.51 6.36 -2.24
C LEU A 54 6.41 6.74 -1.24
N LEU A 55 5.36 7.43 -1.71
CA LEU A 55 4.26 7.85 -0.84
C LEU A 55 3.46 6.65 -0.29
N MET A 56 3.33 5.57 -1.05
CA MET A 56 2.51 4.43 -0.64
C MET A 56 3.27 3.38 0.19
N TYR A 57 4.54 3.13 -0.13
CA TYR A 57 5.30 1.97 0.35
C TYR A 57 6.60 2.32 1.08
N ASP A 58 6.88 3.59 1.37
CA ASP A 58 7.95 3.94 2.31
C ASP A 58 7.51 3.66 3.77
N PRO A 59 8.35 3.01 4.61
CA PRO A 59 8.02 2.70 6.00
C PRO A 59 7.69 3.91 6.87
N LYS A 60 8.22 5.07 6.49
CA LYS A 60 8.06 6.34 7.19
C LYS A 60 7.14 7.29 6.43
N SER A 61 6.41 6.78 5.44
CA SER A 61 5.40 7.58 4.74
C SER A 61 4.33 8.08 5.71
N PRO A 62 4.00 9.38 5.68
CA PRO A 62 2.90 9.92 6.47
C PRO A 62 1.54 9.35 6.05
N PHE A 63 1.36 9.01 4.77
CA PHE A 63 0.11 8.41 4.29
C PHE A 63 -0.16 7.06 4.96
N LYS A 64 0.88 6.30 5.28
CA LYS A 64 0.77 5.04 6.00
C LYS A 64 0.27 5.25 7.44
N GLN A 65 0.77 6.28 8.09
CA GLN A 65 0.41 6.64 9.47
C GLN A 65 -0.96 7.32 9.55
N ILE A 66 -1.39 8.02 8.50
CA ILE A 66 -2.63 8.80 8.47
C ILE A 66 -3.80 8.01 7.93
N ILE A 67 -3.59 7.15 6.94
CA ILE A 67 -4.66 6.44 6.24
C ILE A 67 -4.46 4.93 6.44
N ALA A 68 -5.22 4.39 7.40
CA ALA A 68 -5.20 2.96 7.69
C ALA A 68 -5.76 2.15 6.50
N ASP A 69 -6.90 2.58 5.95
CA ASP A 69 -7.56 1.96 4.79
C ASP A 69 -6.65 1.98 3.55
N ILE A 70 -6.26 0.79 3.07
CA ILE A 70 -5.36 0.65 1.93
C ILE A 70 -5.95 1.19 0.63
N LYS A 71 -7.26 1.06 0.41
CA LYS A 71 -7.92 1.48 -0.83
C LYS A 71 -7.96 3.00 -0.91
N LEU A 72 -8.32 3.64 0.21
CA LEU A 72 -8.26 5.09 0.33
C LEU A 72 -6.82 5.59 0.21
N ARG A 73 -5.87 4.91 0.86
CA ARG A 73 -4.45 5.26 0.81
C ARG A 73 -3.90 5.20 -0.61
N LYS A 74 -4.21 4.15 -1.38
CA LYS A 74 -3.86 4.02 -2.80
C LYS A 74 -4.39 5.20 -3.62
N LYS A 75 -5.65 5.58 -3.44
CA LYS A 75 -6.28 6.71 -4.15
C LYS A 75 -5.62 8.05 -3.80
N GLU A 76 -5.44 8.34 -2.51
CA GLU A 76 -4.84 9.60 -2.07
C GLU A 76 -3.36 9.72 -2.47
N CYS A 77 -2.59 8.62 -2.40
CA CYS A 77 -1.21 8.60 -2.87
C CYS A 77 -1.13 8.80 -4.39
N ALA A 78 -2.01 8.16 -5.17
CA ALA A 78 -2.04 8.33 -6.62
C ALA A 78 -2.36 9.77 -7.03
N LYS A 79 -3.34 10.37 -6.35
CA LYS A 79 -3.69 11.79 -6.52
C LYS A 79 -2.53 12.72 -6.15
N ALA A 80 -1.85 12.45 -5.04
CA ALA A 80 -0.69 13.23 -4.61
C ALA A 80 0.50 13.10 -5.57
N ALA A 81 0.68 11.93 -6.18
CA ALA A 81 1.70 11.65 -7.17
C ALA A 81 1.39 12.18 -8.58
N GLY A 82 0.17 12.69 -8.82
CA GLY A 82 -0.24 13.20 -10.13
C GLY A 82 -0.61 12.12 -11.15
N LEU A 83 -0.83 10.87 -10.71
CA LEU A 83 -1.28 9.80 -11.60
C LEU A 83 -2.69 10.09 -12.11
N LYS A 84 -2.88 9.91 -13.43
CA LYS A 84 -4.17 10.15 -14.08
C LYS A 84 -5.12 8.99 -13.81
N GLU A 85 -6.35 9.33 -13.44
CA GLU A 85 -7.45 8.37 -13.31
C GLU A 85 -7.69 7.63 -14.64
N GLY A 86 -7.99 6.33 -14.55
CA GLY A 86 -8.30 5.50 -15.71
C GLY A 86 -7.90 4.03 -15.55
N PRO A 87 -8.12 3.20 -16.59
CA PRO A 87 -7.87 1.76 -16.53
C PRO A 87 -6.41 1.39 -16.20
N ALA A 88 -5.46 2.24 -16.59
CA ALA A 88 -4.05 2.05 -16.28
C ALA A 88 -3.76 2.18 -14.77
N LEU A 89 -4.40 3.13 -14.08
CA LEU A 89 -4.27 3.30 -12.64
C LEU A 89 -4.89 2.12 -11.89
N GLN A 90 -6.05 1.63 -12.35
CA GLN A 90 -6.66 0.44 -11.74
C GLN A 90 -5.75 -0.79 -11.85
N ARG A 91 -5.04 -0.96 -12.98
CA ARG A 91 -4.05 -2.04 -13.11
C ARG A 91 -2.89 -1.91 -12.12
N ILE A 92 -2.50 -0.68 -11.75
CA ILE A 92 -1.50 -0.45 -10.70
C ILE A 92 -2.08 -0.82 -9.33
N PHE A 93 -3.31 -0.42 -9.02
CA PHE A 93 -3.98 -0.76 -7.76
C PHE A 93 -4.18 -2.27 -7.58
N ASP A 94 -4.48 -2.97 -8.66
CA ASP A 94 -4.67 -4.43 -8.71
C ASP A 94 -3.36 -5.22 -8.83
N PHE A 95 -2.20 -4.56 -8.85
CA PHE A 95 -0.89 -5.20 -9.01
C PHE A 95 -0.75 -6.01 -10.33
N LYS A 96 -1.49 -5.60 -11.36
CA LYS A 96 -1.48 -6.19 -12.72
C LYS A 96 -0.53 -5.47 -13.68
N ASP A 97 0.10 -4.39 -13.25
CA ASP A 97 1.11 -3.67 -14.04
C ASP A 97 2.52 -4.20 -13.77
N LYS A 98 3.08 -4.92 -14.76
CA LYS A 98 4.39 -5.57 -14.63
C LYS A 98 5.52 -4.57 -14.36
N VAL A 99 5.49 -3.39 -15.00
CA VAL A 99 6.54 -2.38 -14.84
C VAL A 99 6.49 -1.81 -13.42
N PHE A 100 5.29 -1.47 -12.95
CA PHE A 100 5.08 -1.05 -11.56
C PHE A 100 5.56 -2.11 -10.57
N MET A 101 5.21 -3.39 -10.78
CA MET A 101 5.63 -4.48 -9.89
C MET A 101 7.15 -4.64 -9.84
N SER A 102 7.83 -4.54 -10.98
CA SER A 102 9.28 -4.59 -11.03
C SER A 102 9.95 -3.42 -10.29
N ILE A 103 9.42 -2.19 -10.46
CA ILE A 103 9.93 -1.02 -9.73
C ILE A 103 9.68 -1.16 -8.23
N LEU A 104 8.47 -1.60 -7.83
CA LEU A 104 8.10 -1.79 -6.44
C LEU A 104 9.00 -2.84 -5.77
N ASP A 105 9.27 -3.97 -6.45
CA ASP A 105 10.16 -5.02 -5.94
C ASP A 105 11.60 -4.51 -5.77
N GLU A 106 12.14 -3.79 -6.76
CA GLU A 106 13.48 -3.18 -6.65
C GLU A 106 13.55 -2.15 -5.51
N TRP A 107 12.51 -1.33 -5.34
CA TRP A 107 12.41 -0.37 -4.25
C TRP A 107 12.35 -1.05 -2.88
N LEU A 108 11.52 -2.08 -2.71
CA LEU A 108 11.43 -2.80 -1.43
C LEU A 108 12.76 -3.48 -1.08
N LYS A 109 13.51 -3.96 -2.08
CA LYS A 109 14.86 -4.50 -1.89
C LYS A 109 15.87 -3.43 -1.47
N SER A 110 15.78 -2.21 -2.01
CA SER A 110 16.70 -1.11 -1.68
C SER A 110 16.52 -0.56 -0.26
N ILE A 111 15.33 -0.70 0.33
CA ILE A 111 15.11 -0.36 1.75
C ILE A 111 15.91 -1.29 2.68
N HIS A 112 16.32 -2.48 2.20
CA HIS A 112 17.05 -3.49 2.97
C HIS A 112 16.35 -3.93 4.27
N ASN A 113 15.02 -3.80 4.36
CA ASN A 113 14.22 -4.21 5.50
C ASN A 113 13.23 -5.31 5.10
N ARG A 114 13.58 -6.57 5.42
CA ARG A 114 12.77 -7.74 5.07
C ARG A 114 11.40 -7.73 5.77
N VAL A 115 11.34 -7.28 7.02
CA VAL A 115 10.10 -7.19 7.80
C VAL A 115 9.13 -6.24 7.11
N TRP A 116 9.64 -5.10 6.60
CA TRP A 116 8.82 -4.16 5.86
C TRP A 116 8.29 -4.73 4.53
N SER A 117 9.13 -5.42 3.76
CA SER A 117 8.67 -6.10 2.54
C SER A 117 7.55 -7.10 2.85
N MET A 118 7.69 -7.85 3.95
CA MET A 118 6.66 -8.78 4.42
C MET A 118 5.36 -8.07 4.81
N ILE A 119 5.43 -6.94 5.50
CA ILE A 119 4.25 -6.11 5.82
C ILE A 119 3.52 -5.72 4.54
N VAL A 120 4.22 -5.13 3.56
CA VAL A 120 3.61 -4.66 2.31
C VAL A 120 2.93 -5.81 1.55
N SER A 121 3.61 -6.96 1.43
CA SER A 121 3.04 -8.12 0.74
C SER A 121 1.83 -8.70 1.49
N ASN A 122 1.91 -8.85 2.81
CA ASN A 122 0.81 -9.43 3.61
C ASN A 122 -0.42 -8.52 3.63
N GLU A 123 -0.26 -7.19 3.69
CA GLU A 123 -1.40 -6.27 3.57
C GLU A 123 -2.10 -6.40 2.23
N GLN A 124 -1.35 -6.43 1.12
CA GLN A 124 -1.95 -6.58 -0.20
C GLN A 124 -2.76 -7.87 -0.31
N VAL A 125 -2.20 -8.99 0.15
CA VAL A 125 -2.88 -10.31 0.12
C VAL A 125 -4.12 -10.32 1.03
N PHE A 126 -4.02 -9.73 2.23
CA PHE A 126 -5.14 -9.66 3.17
C PHE A 126 -6.37 -8.99 2.55
N TYR A 127 -6.19 -7.81 1.94
CA TYR A 127 -7.31 -7.09 1.35
C TYR A 127 -7.86 -7.76 0.09
N GLU A 128 -7.03 -8.46 -0.69
CA GLU A 128 -7.50 -9.28 -1.80
C GLU A 128 -8.38 -10.44 -1.30
N TYR A 129 -7.95 -11.12 -0.23
CA TYR A 129 -8.73 -12.21 0.35
C TYR A 129 -10.01 -11.71 1.02
N GLN A 130 -9.98 -10.55 1.66
CA GLN A 130 -11.17 -9.90 2.21
C GLN A 130 -12.20 -9.62 1.11
N GLU A 131 -11.80 -9.10 -0.05
CA GLU A 131 -12.71 -8.89 -1.18
C GLU A 131 -13.33 -10.20 -1.69
N ARG A 132 -12.52 -11.26 -1.79
CA ARG A 132 -13.00 -12.59 -2.19
C ARG A 132 -13.99 -13.17 -1.17
N LEU A 133 -13.76 -12.97 0.14
CA LEU A 133 -14.65 -13.41 1.21
C LEU A 133 -16.01 -12.72 1.16
N LEU A 134 -16.02 -11.42 0.84
CA LEU A 134 -17.24 -10.62 0.71
C LEU A 134 -18.04 -10.91 -0.57
N THR A 135 -17.41 -11.56 -1.57
CA THR A 135 -18.11 -11.95 -2.79
C THR A 135 -19.15 -13.04 -2.47
N PRO A 136 -20.45 -12.83 -2.75
CA PRO A 136 -21.49 -13.81 -2.44
C PRO A 136 -21.25 -15.15 -3.13
N VAL A 137 -21.66 -16.25 -2.50
CA VAL A 137 -21.69 -17.56 -3.15
C VAL A 137 -22.95 -17.61 -4.00
N GLU A 138 -22.79 -17.64 -5.33
CA GLU A 138 -23.92 -17.84 -6.25
C GLU A 138 -24.45 -19.26 -6.07
N SER A 139 -25.67 -19.40 -5.53
CA SER A 139 -26.35 -20.68 -5.32
C SER A 139 -26.80 -21.37 -6.61
N ASP A 140 -26.74 -20.65 -7.73
CA ASP A 140 -27.37 -21.07 -8.99
C ASP A 140 -26.61 -22.20 -9.71
N LYS A 141 -25.43 -22.59 -9.21
CA LYS A 141 -24.57 -23.63 -9.81
C LYS A 141 -24.70 -25.01 -9.14
N GLY A 142 -25.60 -25.15 -8.15
CA GLY A 142 -25.93 -26.40 -7.48
C GLY A 142 -25.17 -26.65 -6.16
N ASP A 143 -25.69 -27.57 -5.36
CA ASP A 143 -25.25 -27.80 -3.96
C ASP A 143 -23.76 -28.10 -3.81
N LYS A 144 -23.16 -28.80 -4.78
CA LYS A 144 -21.73 -29.14 -4.76
C LYS A 144 -20.83 -27.91 -4.86
N ASP A 145 -21.19 -26.96 -5.73
CA ASP A 145 -20.41 -25.73 -5.93
C ASP A 145 -20.59 -24.79 -4.74
N ALA A 146 -21.79 -24.76 -4.15
CA ALA A 146 -22.07 -24.03 -2.92
C ALA A 146 -21.21 -24.54 -1.74
N ILE A 147 -21.10 -25.87 -1.57
CA ILE A 147 -20.26 -26.49 -0.54
C ILE A 147 -18.77 -26.17 -0.78
N GLN A 148 -18.27 -26.30 -2.02
CA GLN A 148 -16.88 -25.98 -2.33
C GLN A 148 -16.55 -24.50 -2.10
N ALA A 149 -17.48 -23.60 -2.42
CA ALA A 149 -17.32 -22.18 -2.16
C ALA A 149 -17.32 -21.87 -0.66
N ALA A 150 -18.15 -22.55 0.14
CA ALA A 150 -18.15 -22.43 1.59
C ALA A 150 -16.83 -22.92 2.19
N ASP A 151 -16.30 -24.06 1.75
CA ASP A 151 -15.01 -24.59 2.18
C ASP A 151 -13.85 -23.64 1.84
N LEU A 152 -13.86 -23.06 0.64
CA LEU A 152 -12.86 -22.08 0.23
C LEU A 152 -12.93 -20.83 1.12
N LYS A 153 -14.13 -20.34 1.44
CA LYS A 153 -14.30 -19.20 2.34
C LYS A 153 -13.77 -19.50 3.74
N SER A 154 -14.04 -20.68 4.29
CA SER A 154 -13.47 -21.08 5.60
C SER A 154 -11.94 -21.01 5.58
N LYS A 155 -11.29 -21.58 4.56
CA LYS A 155 -9.83 -21.55 4.42
C LYS A 155 -9.28 -20.14 4.26
N LEU A 156 -9.97 -19.29 3.50
CA LEU A 156 -9.61 -17.89 3.34
C LEU A 156 -9.73 -17.12 4.67
N MET A 157 -10.75 -17.41 5.48
CA MET A 157 -10.90 -16.82 6.82
C MET A 157 -9.72 -17.21 7.73
N ASP A 158 -9.39 -18.50 7.80
CA ASP A 158 -8.25 -18.97 8.59
C ASP A 158 -6.94 -18.31 8.13
N THR A 159 -6.75 -18.20 6.81
CA THR A 159 -5.56 -17.55 6.25
C THR A 159 -5.51 -16.06 6.57
N CYS A 160 -6.65 -15.35 6.55
CA CYS A 160 -6.73 -13.95 6.96
C CYS A 160 -6.35 -13.76 8.43
N ASP A 161 -6.79 -14.65 9.32
CA ASP A 161 -6.41 -14.62 10.74
C ASP A 161 -4.91 -14.84 10.94
N GLU A 162 -4.31 -15.76 10.18
CA GLU A 162 -2.85 -15.97 10.19
C GLU A 162 -2.08 -14.78 9.64
N ILE A 163 -2.58 -14.14 8.57
CA ILE A 163 -1.98 -12.92 8.03
C ILE A 163 -2.04 -11.80 9.06
N HIS A 164 -3.19 -11.64 9.74
CA HIS A 164 -3.36 -10.63 10.79
C HIS A 164 -2.34 -10.82 11.92
N LYS A 165 -2.21 -12.03 12.48
CA LYS A 165 -1.21 -12.36 13.52
C LYS A 165 0.22 -12.07 13.06
N ARG A 166 0.56 -12.41 11.81
CA ARG A 166 1.88 -12.11 11.22
C ARG A 166 2.12 -10.61 11.11
N LEU A 167 1.14 -9.85 10.63
CA LEU A 167 1.22 -8.39 10.52
C LEU A 167 1.44 -7.74 11.87
N GLU A 168 0.71 -8.14 12.91
CA GLU A 168 0.92 -7.64 14.28
C GLU A 168 2.35 -7.92 14.76
N GLY A 169 2.86 -9.14 14.53
CA GLY A 169 4.23 -9.52 14.85
C GLY A 169 5.26 -8.63 14.14
N TYR A 170 5.11 -8.44 12.83
CA TYR A 170 6.01 -7.60 12.04
C TYR A 170 5.97 -6.12 12.46
N TYR A 171 4.79 -5.59 12.76
CA TYR A 171 4.66 -4.21 13.25
C TYR A 171 5.29 -4.03 14.63
N ARG A 172 5.14 -5.01 15.53
CA ARG A 172 5.79 -5.01 16.84
C ARG A 172 7.31 -5.11 16.72
N GLU A 173 7.81 -5.94 15.80
CA GLU A 173 9.25 -6.03 15.53
C GLU A 173 9.82 -4.71 14.98
N LEU A 174 9.08 -4.04 14.08
CA LEU A 174 9.56 -2.84 13.41
C LEU A 174 9.48 -1.58 14.29
N TYR A 175 8.43 -1.44 15.10
CA TYR A 175 8.17 -0.22 15.89
C TYR A 175 8.32 -0.43 17.42
N GLY A 176 8.56 -1.66 17.87
CA GLY A 176 8.72 -2.02 19.28
C GLY A 176 7.40 -2.21 20.04
N ASP A 177 7.51 -2.55 21.32
CA ASP A 177 6.40 -2.92 22.22
C ASP A 177 5.69 -1.73 22.89
N LYS A 178 5.79 -0.54 22.30
CA LYS A 178 5.02 0.61 22.76
C LYS A 178 3.72 0.61 22.00
N GLU A 179 2.57 0.56 22.69
CA GLU A 179 1.38 1.44 22.66
C GLU A 179 1.09 2.29 21.39
N THR A 180 1.72 1.99 20.25
CA THR A 180 1.96 2.80 19.05
C THR A 180 1.65 1.95 17.83
N ALA A 181 2.00 0.66 17.84
CA ALA A 181 1.49 -0.31 16.88
C ALA A 181 -0.05 -0.39 16.96
N GLU A 182 -0.60 -0.49 18.17
CA GLU A 182 -2.04 -0.41 18.42
C GLU A 182 -2.62 0.97 18.12
N LYS A 183 -1.97 2.09 18.44
CA LYS A 183 -2.48 3.43 18.06
C LYS A 183 -2.48 3.66 16.55
N MET A 184 -1.50 3.16 15.80
CA MET A 184 -1.52 3.20 14.33
C MET A 184 -2.62 2.33 13.72
N ILE A 185 -2.99 1.22 14.37
CA ILE A 185 -4.05 0.29 13.93
C ILE A 185 -5.44 0.74 14.41
N ILE A 186 -5.56 1.36 15.60
CA ILE A 186 -6.81 1.59 16.34
C ILE A 186 -7.22 3.08 16.39
N GLU A 187 -6.32 4.06 16.58
CA GLU A 187 -6.71 5.48 16.77
C GLU A 187 -7.27 6.15 15.50
N LYS A 188 -7.25 5.47 14.35
CA LYS A 188 -7.86 5.96 13.10
C LYS A 188 -8.97 5.06 12.57
N ARG A 189 -9.51 4.17 13.42
CA ARG A 189 -10.85 3.63 13.21
C ARG A 189 -11.81 4.82 13.27
N TRP A 190 -12.57 4.99 12.20
CA TRP A 190 -13.60 6.02 12.09
C TRP A 190 -14.52 5.93 13.31
N THR A 191 -14.49 6.93 14.18
CA THR A 191 -15.55 7.08 15.17
C THR A 191 -16.79 7.62 14.44
N PRO A 192 -18.01 7.17 14.80
CA PRO A 192 -19.25 7.69 14.22
C PRO A 192 -19.37 9.23 14.28
N GLU A 193 -18.66 9.87 15.20
CA GLU A 193 -18.57 11.33 15.33
C GLU A 193 -17.95 12.02 14.11
N SER A 194 -17.06 11.36 13.34
CA SER A 194 -16.45 11.95 12.14
C SER A 194 -17.35 11.92 10.89
N ILE A 195 -18.50 11.25 10.97
CA ILE A 195 -19.50 11.16 9.87
C ILE A 195 -20.61 12.21 10.04
N GLY A 196 -20.67 12.89 11.18
CA GLY A 196 -21.76 13.82 11.53
C GLY A 196 -21.47 15.32 11.40
N SER A 197 -20.29 15.74 10.95
CA SER A 197 -19.96 17.16 10.79
C SER A 197 -19.64 17.52 9.34
N ARG A 198 -20.66 17.40 8.47
CA ARG A 198 -20.96 18.34 7.40
C ARG A 198 -22.32 18.03 6.78
#